data_AF-A0A257GVP1-F1
#
_entry.id   AF-A0A257GVP1-F1
#
_cell.length_a   1.000
_cell.length_b   1.000
_cell.length_c   1.000
_cell.angle_alpha   90.00
_cell.angle_beta   90.00
_cell.angle_gamma   90.00
#
_symmetry.space_group_name_H-M   'P 1'
#
loop_
_entity.id
_entity.type
_entity.pdbx_description
1 polymer ?
#
loop_
_entity_poly.entity_id
_entity_poly.type
_entity_poly.pdbx_seq_one_letter_code
_entity_poly.pdbx_strand_id
1 'polypeptide(L)'
;PELTNVAGRGARFDLRAVKLEESGMAPKEIWCNESQERYVLAIAPESLAQFEALCERERCPFAVIGVATEERQLKLVDEGAESPVDMPMNVLLGKPPKMHRDVKTVARQFKPLDLTGVDLQKAVIDVLAHPTVASKRFLITIGDRTVGGLTHRDQMVGPWQVPVADCAVTLADFKGFAGEAMSMGERTPLAALDAPASGRMAVAEAITNLLAAPIDLPRVKLSANWMAACGEPGEDAALYATVKAVGMELCPALGISIPVGKDSLSMRTQWKDAGTDKKVTSHVSLFVSGFATLQDVRG
;
A
#
# COMPACT_ATOMS: atom_id res chain seq x y z
N PRO A 1 -14.48 -14.87 -6.43
CA PRO A 1 -15.23 -14.21 -7.55
C PRO A 1 -14.32 -13.46 -8.53
N GLU A 2 -13.40 -12.62 -8.06
CA GLU A 2 -12.52 -11.83 -8.93
C GLU A 2 -11.66 -12.68 -9.87
N LEU A 3 -11.01 -13.73 -9.35
CA LEU A 3 -10.18 -14.68 -10.11
C LEU A 3 -10.86 -15.18 -11.39
N THR A 4 -12.10 -15.68 -11.27
CA THR A 4 -12.85 -16.23 -12.41
C THR A 4 -13.49 -15.14 -13.26
N ASN A 5 -13.84 -13.99 -12.66
CA ASN A 5 -14.41 -12.88 -13.41
C ASN A 5 -13.43 -12.32 -14.44
N VAL A 6 -12.17 -12.11 -14.06
CA VAL A 6 -11.10 -11.58 -14.93
C VAL A 6 -10.84 -12.51 -16.11
N ALA A 7 -10.99 -13.83 -15.90
CA ALA A 7 -10.87 -14.83 -16.95
C ALA A 7 -12.15 -15.01 -17.80
N GLY A 8 -13.20 -14.22 -17.58
CA GLY A 8 -14.46 -14.34 -18.31
C GLY A 8 -15.24 -15.62 -18.00
N ARG A 9 -15.06 -16.21 -16.81
CA ARG A 9 -15.71 -17.46 -16.37
C ARG A 9 -16.69 -17.24 -15.22
N GLY A 10 -17.56 -18.20 -14.98
CA GLY A 10 -18.26 -18.36 -13.69
C GLY A 10 -17.49 -19.31 -12.77
N ALA A 11 -18.12 -19.72 -11.68
CA ALA A 11 -17.55 -20.69 -10.77
C ALA A 11 -18.61 -21.44 -9.98
N ARG A 12 -18.34 -22.72 -9.74
CA ARG A 12 -19.06 -23.52 -8.76
C ARG A 12 -18.10 -23.93 -7.65
N PHE A 13 -18.41 -23.53 -6.43
CA PHE A 13 -17.67 -23.84 -5.22
C PHE A 13 -18.45 -24.80 -4.32
N ASP A 14 -17.73 -25.63 -3.59
CA ASP A 14 -18.22 -26.41 -2.47
C ASP A 14 -17.74 -25.74 -1.17
N LEU A 15 -18.69 -25.28 -0.37
CA LEU A 15 -18.42 -24.61 0.90
C LEU A 15 -17.71 -25.53 1.88
N ARG A 16 -18.01 -26.83 1.87
CA ARG A 16 -17.48 -27.80 2.82
C ARG A 16 -16.10 -28.31 2.46
N ALA A 17 -15.63 -28.03 1.25
CA ALA A 17 -14.25 -28.25 0.84
C ALA A 17 -13.28 -27.22 1.44
N VAL A 18 -13.77 -26.09 1.96
CA VAL A 18 -12.93 -25.09 2.63
C VAL A 18 -12.41 -25.68 3.95
N LYS A 19 -11.09 -25.64 4.15
CA LYS A 19 -10.47 -26.03 5.43
C LYS A 19 -10.83 -25.03 6.51
N LEU A 20 -11.41 -25.52 7.61
CA LEU A 20 -11.83 -24.73 8.77
C LEU A 20 -11.06 -25.17 10.00
N GLU A 21 -10.64 -24.22 10.83
CA GLU A 21 -10.10 -24.49 12.17
C GLU A 21 -11.18 -24.41 13.26
N GLU A 22 -12.27 -23.69 13.00
CA GLU A 22 -13.38 -23.52 13.93
C GLU A 22 -14.64 -24.23 13.43
N SER A 23 -15.16 -25.16 14.24
CA SER A 23 -16.44 -25.80 13.98
C SER A 23 -17.59 -24.85 14.33
N GLY A 24 -18.63 -24.80 13.49
CA GLY A 24 -19.87 -24.05 13.78
C GLY A 24 -19.98 -22.69 13.09
N MET A 25 -19.00 -22.32 12.27
CA MET A 25 -19.10 -21.12 11.44
C MET A 25 -20.27 -21.21 10.46
N ALA A 26 -21.07 -20.15 10.39
CA ALA A 26 -22.12 -19.99 9.40
C ALA A 26 -21.51 -19.84 7.99
N PRO A 27 -22.25 -20.16 6.91
CA PRO A 27 -21.75 -20.03 5.54
C PRO A 27 -21.15 -18.65 5.20
N LYS A 28 -21.76 -17.58 5.70
CA LYS A 28 -21.25 -16.21 5.54
C LYS A 28 -19.90 -16.01 6.22
N GLU A 29 -19.68 -16.64 7.36
CA GLU A 29 -18.45 -16.50 8.15
C GLU A 29 -17.34 -17.30 7.47
N ILE A 30 -17.62 -18.50 6.96
CA ILE A 30 -16.68 -19.30 6.18
C ILE A 30 -16.23 -18.55 4.92
N TRP A 31 -17.17 -17.92 4.21
CA TRP A 31 -16.88 -17.32 2.90
C TRP A 31 -16.32 -15.89 2.98
N CYS A 32 -16.68 -15.12 4.00
CA CYS A 32 -16.33 -13.70 4.09
C CYS A 32 -15.35 -13.35 5.22
N ASN A 33 -14.85 -14.33 6.00
CA ASN A 33 -13.79 -14.03 6.96
C ASN A 33 -12.52 -13.51 6.26
N GLU A 34 -11.77 -12.69 6.99
CA GLU A 34 -10.48 -12.13 6.54
C GLU A 34 -9.30 -12.88 7.18
N SER A 35 -9.44 -14.19 7.45
CA SER A 35 -8.32 -15.01 7.92
C SER A 35 -7.12 -14.88 6.99
N GLN A 36 -5.93 -14.82 7.57
CA GLN A 36 -4.68 -14.47 6.88
C GLN A 36 -4.04 -15.70 6.19
N GLU A 37 -2.91 -15.49 5.52
CA GLU A 37 -2.11 -16.54 4.83
C GLU A 37 -2.85 -17.39 3.77
N ARG A 38 -3.88 -16.84 3.13
CA ARG A 38 -4.66 -17.53 2.10
C ARG A 38 -4.42 -16.97 0.70
N TYR A 39 -4.31 -17.87 -0.26
CA TYR A 39 -4.18 -17.57 -1.68
C TYR A 39 -5.24 -18.35 -2.47
N VAL A 40 -5.74 -17.75 -3.56
CA VAL A 40 -6.61 -18.44 -4.51
C VAL A 40 -5.91 -18.54 -5.85
N LEU A 41 -5.94 -19.73 -6.45
CA LEU A 41 -5.29 -20.03 -7.72
C LEU A 41 -6.16 -20.96 -8.56
N ALA A 42 -5.99 -20.88 -9.87
CA ALA A 42 -6.62 -21.78 -10.83
C ALA A 42 -5.51 -22.61 -11.50
N ILE A 43 -5.68 -23.92 -11.49
CA ILE A 43 -4.78 -24.86 -12.16
C ILE A 43 -5.59 -25.73 -13.12
N ALA A 44 -4.93 -26.24 -14.15
CA ALA A 44 -5.53 -27.25 -15.01
C ALA A 44 -5.71 -28.56 -14.23
N PRO A 45 -6.80 -29.32 -14.43
CA PRO A 45 -7.04 -30.56 -13.69
C PRO A 45 -5.88 -31.56 -13.77
N GLU A 46 -5.21 -31.65 -14.92
CA GLU A 46 -4.06 -32.51 -15.15
C GLU A 46 -2.82 -32.11 -14.32
N SER A 47 -2.73 -30.85 -13.86
CA SER A 47 -1.65 -30.36 -13.00
C SER A 47 -1.85 -30.69 -11.52
N LEU A 48 -3.03 -31.20 -11.11
CA LEU A 48 -3.37 -31.36 -9.70
C LEU A 48 -2.41 -32.28 -8.94
N ALA A 49 -2.05 -33.44 -9.51
CA ALA A 49 -1.14 -34.39 -8.87
C ALA A 49 0.26 -33.78 -8.65
N GLN A 50 0.74 -32.98 -9.60
CA GLN A 50 2.00 -32.26 -9.45
C GLN A 50 1.90 -31.19 -8.36
N PHE A 51 0.81 -30.42 -8.34
CA PHE A 51 0.58 -29.39 -7.34
C PHE A 51 0.48 -29.95 -5.93
N GLU A 52 -0.23 -31.07 -5.76
CA GLU A 52 -0.33 -31.80 -4.49
C GLU A 52 1.05 -32.23 -3.98
N ALA A 53 1.87 -32.86 -4.83
CA ALA A 53 3.23 -33.26 -4.44
C ALA A 53 4.11 -32.07 -4.01
N LEU A 54 3.95 -30.90 -4.64
CA LEU A 54 4.65 -29.67 -4.23
C LEU A 54 4.16 -29.20 -2.86
N CYS A 55 2.84 -29.14 -2.65
CA CYS A 55 2.24 -28.74 -1.38
C CYS A 55 2.62 -29.68 -0.23
N GLU A 56 2.62 -31.00 -0.44
CA GLU A 56 3.04 -31.98 0.57
C GLU A 56 4.51 -31.81 0.94
N ARG A 57 5.38 -31.63 -0.05
CA ARG A 57 6.81 -31.38 0.17
C ARG A 57 7.05 -30.12 1.00
N GLU A 58 6.33 -29.04 0.72
CA GLU A 58 6.47 -27.76 1.43
C GLU A 58 5.61 -27.65 2.70
N ARG A 59 4.79 -28.68 3.01
CA ARG A 59 3.81 -28.70 4.12
C ARG A 59 2.86 -27.50 4.02
N CYS A 60 2.47 -27.16 2.79
CA CYS A 60 1.56 -26.07 2.48
C CYS A 60 0.13 -26.63 2.33
N PRO A 61 -0.77 -26.40 3.30
CA PRO A 61 -2.13 -26.90 3.21
C PRO A 61 -2.87 -26.24 2.04
N PHE A 62 -3.48 -27.05 1.18
CA PHE A 62 -4.36 -26.56 0.13
C PHE A 62 -5.70 -27.33 0.15
N ALA A 63 -6.69 -26.81 -0.57
CA ALA A 63 -7.95 -27.50 -0.83
C ALA A 63 -8.48 -27.12 -2.22
N VAL A 64 -8.97 -28.10 -2.97
CA VAL A 64 -9.71 -27.85 -4.21
C VAL A 64 -11.16 -27.53 -3.81
N ILE A 65 -11.50 -26.26 -3.78
CA ILE A 65 -12.81 -25.79 -3.29
C ILE A 65 -13.85 -25.60 -4.39
N GLY A 66 -13.49 -25.79 -5.66
CA GLY A 66 -14.42 -25.58 -6.76
C GLY A 66 -13.78 -25.63 -8.15
N VAL A 67 -14.61 -25.38 -9.15
CA VAL A 67 -14.24 -25.38 -10.57
C VAL A 67 -14.72 -24.12 -11.27
N ALA A 68 -13.94 -23.62 -12.22
CA ALA A 68 -14.38 -22.57 -13.12
C ALA A 68 -15.37 -23.12 -14.15
N THR A 69 -16.40 -22.35 -14.49
CA THR A 69 -17.46 -22.75 -15.42
C THR A 69 -17.51 -21.81 -16.63
N GLU A 70 -17.98 -22.33 -17.77
CA GLU A 70 -18.26 -21.49 -18.94
C GLU A 70 -19.44 -20.55 -18.68
N GLU A 71 -20.52 -21.07 -18.10
CA GLU A 71 -21.65 -20.27 -17.64
C GLU A 71 -21.18 -19.21 -16.63
N ARG A 72 -21.58 -17.95 -16.84
CA ARG A 72 -21.21 -16.76 -16.04
C ARG A 72 -22.02 -16.65 -14.74
N GLN A 73 -22.16 -17.76 -14.02
CA GLN A 73 -22.88 -17.88 -12.76
C GLN A 73 -21.89 -18.15 -11.61
N LEU A 74 -22.15 -17.57 -10.44
CA LEU A 74 -21.46 -17.89 -9.20
C LEU A 74 -22.37 -18.75 -8.34
N LYS A 75 -21.91 -19.96 -8.05
CA LYS A 75 -22.62 -20.89 -7.18
C LYS A 75 -21.72 -21.34 -6.04
N LEU A 76 -22.16 -21.14 -4.80
CA LEU A 76 -21.57 -21.70 -3.60
C LEU A 76 -22.57 -22.70 -3.05
N VAL A 77 -22.19 -23.98 -3.04
CA VAL A 77 -23.06 -25.07 -2.62
C VAL A 77 -22.64 -25.55 -1.24
N ASP A 78 -23.63 -25.86 -0.41
CA ASP A 78 -23.46 -26.54 0.87
C ASP A 78 -24.32 -27.82 0.81
N GLU A 79 -23.69 -28.99 0.74
CA GLU A 79 -24.42 -30.25 0.51
C GLU A 79 -25.44 -30.52 1.63
N GLY A 80 -26.68 -30.83 1.23
CA GLY A 80 -27.78 -31.05 2.17
C GLY A 80 -28.49 -29.79 2.66
N ALA A 81 -28.08 -28.60 2.19
CA ALA A 81 -28.72 -27.33 2.48
C ALA A 81 -29.02 -26.53 1.20
N GLU A 82 -29.76 -25.42 1.35
CA GLU A 82 -29.91 -24.43 0.29
C GLU A 82 -28.55 -23.80 -0.04
N SER A 83 -28.27 -23.58 -1.34
CA SER A 83 -27.01 -22.97 -1.79
C SER A 83 -26.88 -21.54 -1.24
N PRO A 84 -25.86 -21.23 -0.41
CA PRO A 84 -25.74 -19.90 0.19
C PRO A 84 -25.55 -18.77 -0.84
N VAL A 85 -25.00 -19.09 -2.01
CA VAL A 85 -24.88 -18.16 -3.14
C VAL A 85 -25.30 -18.88 -4.41
N ASP A 86 -26.29 -18.32 -5.10
CA ASP A 86 -26.65 -18.73 -6.46
C ASP A 86 -27.09 -17.47 -7.22
N MET A 87 -26.16 -16.87 -7.98
CA MET A 87 -26.44 -15.64 -8.70
C MET A 87 -25.54 -15.43 -9.93
N PRO A 88 -26.02 -14.71 -10.95
CA PRO A 88 -25.18 -14.28 -12.06
C PRO A 88 -24.00 -13.41 -11.62
N MET A 89 -22.83 -13.58 -12.25
CA MET A 89 -21.61 -12.83 -11.91
C MET A 89 -21.77 -11.30 -12.06
N ASN A 90 -22.57 -10.85 -13.02
CA ASN A 90 -22.85 -9.44 -13.27
C ASN A 90 -23.77 -8.79 -12.22
N VAL A 91 -24.52 -9.59 -11.44
CA VAL A 91 -25.31 -9.07 -10.32
C VAL A 91 -24.38 -8.73 -9.16
N LEU A 92 -23.42 -9.62 -8.85
CA LEU A 92 -22.45 -9.41 -7.77
C LEU A 92 -21.42 -8.33 -8.10
N LEU A 93 -20.90 -8.34 -9.32
CA LEU A 93 -19.81 -7.46 -9.76
C LEU A 93 -20.28 -6.31 -10.66
N GLY A 94 -21.60 -6.14 -10.78
CA GLY A 94 -22.21 -5.04 -11.50
C GLY A 94 -21.75 -3.72 -10.90
N LYS A 95 -21.31 -2.79 -11.75
CA LYS A 95 -20.84 -1.49 -11.26
C LYS A 95 -22.06 -0.58 -11.02
N PRO A 96 -22.26 -0.07 -9.79
CA PRO A 96 -23.20 1.03 -9.59
C PRO A 96 -22.77 2.25 -10.43
N PRO A 97 -23.68 3.22 -10.66
CA PRO A 97 -23.33 4.46 -11.33
C PRO A 97 -22.09 5.11 -10.70
N LYS A 98 -21.26 5.75 -11.54
CA LYS A 98 -20.07 6.45 -11.05
C LYS A 98 -20.47 7.52 -10.04
N MET A 99 -19.75 7.56 -8.91
CA MET A 99 -19.95 8.58 -7.89
C MET A 99 -19.60 9.96 -8.44
N HIS A 100 -20.49 10.93 -8.23
CA HIS A 100 -20.23 12.34 -8.48
C HIS A 100 -19.99 13.06 -7.15
N ARG A 101 -18.87 13.78 -7.03
CA ARG A 101 -18.54 14.59 -5.85
C ARG A 101 -18.53 16.07 -6.25
N ASP A 102 -19.50 16.82 -5.75
CA ASP A 102 -19.54 18.28 -5.85
C ASP A 102 -18.94 18.87 -4.57
N VAL A 103 -17.73 19.41 -4.68
CA VAL A 103 -16.88 19.79 -3.54
C VAL A 103 -16.26 21.16 -3.77
N LYS A 104 -15.96 21.86 -2.67
CA LYS A 104 -15.41 23.21 -2.70
C LYS A 104 -14.04 23.27 -2.05
N THR A 105 -13.15 24.06 -2.64
CA THR A 105 -11.86 24.40 -2.04
C THR A 105 -12.09 25.22 -0.77
N VAL A 106 -11.35 24.88 0.29
CA VAL A 106 -11.33 25.64 1.54
C VAL A 106 -9.98 26.31 1.67
N ALA A 107 -9.96 27.64 1.61
CA ALA A 107 -8.74 28.41 1.88
C ALA A 107 -8.47 28.43 3.38
N ARG A 108 -7.26 28.05 3.78
CA ARG A 108 -6.80 28.08 5.17
C ARG A 108 -5.89 29.29 5.36
N GLN A 109 -6.10 30.02 6.45
CA GLN A 109 -5.25 31.15 6.84
C GLN A 109 -4.41 30.75 8.04
N PHE A 110 -3.10 31.01 7.95
CA PHE A 110 -2.16 30.74 9.01
C PHE A 110 -1.50 32.04 9.45
N LYS A 111 -1.17 32.12 10.74
CA LYS A 111 -0.33 33.21 11.23
C LYS A 111 1.09 33.01 10.70
N PRO A 112 1.78 34.07 10.25
CA PRO A 112 3.20 34.00 9.95
C PRO A 112 3.98 33.40 11.13
N LEU A 113 5.03 32.65 10.83
CA LEU A 113 5.92 32.11 11.84
C LEU A 113 6.62 33.27 12.55
N ASP A 114 6.42 33.40 13.85
CA ASP A 114 7.14 34.34 14.69
C ASP A 114 8.30 33.60 15.36
N LEU A 115 9.53 34.00 15.02
CA LEU A 115 10.76 33.45 15.57
C LEU A 115 11.38 34.36 16.64
N THR A 116 10.71 35.44 17.03
CA THR A 116 11.20 36.38 18.03
C THR A 116 11.41 35.66 19.37
N GLY A 117 12.63 35.71 19.90
CA GLY A 117 12.98 35.06 21.16
C GLY A 117 13.12 33.54 21.10
N VAL A 118 13.10 32.94 19.91
CA VAL A 118 13.41 31.51 19.74
C VAL A 118 14.92 31.30 19.92
N ASP A 119 15.29 30.57 20.96
CA ASP A 119 16.67 30.14 21.20
C ASP A 119 17.08 29.06 20.19
N LEU A 120 18.15 29.31 19.43
CA LEU A 120 18.64 28.41 18.39
C LEU A 120 19.11 27.07 18.95
N GLN A 121 19.82 27.07 20.08
CA GLN A 121 20.32 25.83 20.71
C GLN A 121 19.15 24.96 21.14
N LYS A 122 18.13 25.56 21.77
CA LYS A 122 16.90 24.86 22.13
C LYS A 122 16.18 24.33 20.90
N ALA A 123 16.05 25.12 19.84
CA ALA A 123 15.39 24.69 18.60
C ALA A 123 16.08 23.49 17.95
N VAL A 124 17.42 23.48 17.90
CA VAL A 124 18.19 22.33 17.39
C VAL A 124 17.94 21.07 18.23
N ILE A 125 17.97 21.20 19.56
CA ILE A 125 17.71 20.08 20.47
C ILE A 125 16.28 19.55 20.26
N ASP A 126 15.29 20.44 20.20
CA ASP A 126 13.88 20.08 20.00
C ASP A 126 13.67 19.37 18.65
N VAL A 127 14.31 19.85 17.57
CA VAL A 127 14.26 19.20 16.26
C VAL A 127 14.91 17.83 16.28
N LEU A 128 16.10 17.69 16.86
CA LEU A 128 16.80 16.40 16.96
C LEU A 128 16.08 15.39 17.86
N ALA A 129 15.35 15.87 18.87
CA ALA A 129 14.54 15.05 19.76
C ALA A 129 13.18 14.65 19.15
N HIS A 130 12.71 15.36 18.11
CA HIS A 130 11.42 15.05 17.49
C HIS A 130 11.43 13.65 16.86
N PRO A 131 10.46 12.77 17.14
CA PRO A 131 10.49 11.37 16.68
C PRO A 131 10.65 11.20 15.15
N THR A 132 10.11 12.12 14.36
CA THR A 132 10.29 12.13 12.89
C THR A 132 11.76 12.33 12.47
N VAL A 133 12.57 13.04 13.24
CA VAL A 133 13.99 13.33 12.95
C VAL A 133 14.94 12.42 13.72
N ALA A 134 14.63 12.11 14.97
CA ALA A 134 15.44 11.29 15.87
C ALA A 134 15.79 9.91 15.27
N SER A 135 16.82 9.26 15.81
CA SER A 135 17.28 7.95 15.37
C SER A 135 16.15 6.90 15.32
N LYS A 136 16.05 6.18 14.20
CA LYS A 136 15.04 5.12 13.98
C LYS A 136 15.54 3.73 14.35
N ARG A 137 16.65 3.62 15.09
CA ARG A 137 17.28 2.33 15.43
C ARG A 137 16.29 1.30 15.97
N PHE A 138 15.35 1.72 16.82
CA PHE A 138 14.34 0.85 17.42
C PHE A 138 13.38 0.21 16.40
N LEU A 139 13.13 0.85 15.25
CA LEU A 139 12.33 0.29 14.15
C LEU A 139 13.16 -0.62 13.24
N ILE A 140 14.47 -0.42 13.20
CA ILE A 140 15.37 -1.06 12.22
C ILE A 140 15.94 -2.36 12.76
N THR A 141 16.33 -2.41 14.03
CA THR A 141 17.05 -3.58 14.59
C THR A 141 16.14 -4.73 14.97
N ILE A 142 14.82 -4.53 14.96
CA ILE A 142 13.83 -5.58 15.24
C ILE A 142 13.50 -6.43 14.00
N GLY A 143 13.77 -5.91 12.79
CA GLY A 143 13.58 -6.60 11.53
C GLY A 143 14.89 -7.17 10.99
N ASP A 144 14.81 -8.36 10.39
CA ASP A 144 15.91 -8.91 9.62
C ASP A 144 16.21 -8.01 8.41
N ARG A 145 17.50 -7.86 8.07
CA ARG A 145 17.97 -7.04 6.94
C ARG A 145 18.95 -7.78 6.03
N THR A 146 19.14 -9.08 6.23
CA THR A 146 20.20 -9.88 5.61
C THR A 146 19.71 -11.22 5.06
N VAL A 147 18.51 -11.67 5.43
CA VAL A 147 17.90 -12.89 4.94
C VAL A 147 17.83 -12.88 3.41
N GLY A 148 18.17 -14.01 2.80
CA GLY A 148 18.31 -14.13 1.36
C GLY A 148 19.68 -13.69 0.81
N GLY A 149 20.52 -12.99 1.58
CA GLY A 149 21.91 -12.71 1.19
C GLY A 149 22.09 -11.73 0.02
N LEU A 150 21.03 -11.01 -0.36
CA LEU A 150 21.02 -10.08 -1.50
C LEU A 150 20.97 -8.60 -1.08
N THR A 151 21.06 -8.29 0.22
CA THR A 151 21.10 -6.91 0.70
C THR A 151 22.45 -6.26 0.41
N HIS A 152 22.47 -5.22 -0.42
CA HIS A 152 23.67 -4.41 -0.69
C HIS A 152 23.73 -3.13 0.17
N ARG A 153 22.58 -2.51 0.41
CA ARG A 153 22.44 -1.32 1.26
C ARG A 153 21.24 -1.47 2.18
N ASP A 154 21.50 -1.63 3.48
CA ASP A 154 20.50 -1.49 4.52
C ASP A 154 20.53 -0.08 5.12
N GLN A 155 19.66 0.18 6.09
CA GLN A 155 19.49 1.47 6.74
C GLN A 155 20.72 1.90 7.55
N MET A 156 21.56 0.96 8.00
CA MET A 156 22.68 1.19 8.89
C MET A 156 23.95 1.53 8.10
N VAL A 157 24.54 2.69 8.36
CA VAL A 157 25.67 3.22 7.58
C VAL A 157 26.95 3.25 8.39
N GLY A 158 28.04 2.82 7.73
CA GLY A 158 29.41 2.97 8.19
C GLY A 158 29.77 2.14 9.43
N PRO A 159 31.01 2.27 9.93
CA PRO A 159 31.51 1.44 11.04
C PRO A 159 30.69 1.55 12.34
N TRP A 160 29.99 2.66 12.54
CA TRP A 160 29.16 2.91 13.72
C TRP A 160 27.70 2.43 13.57
N GLN A 161 27.34 1.90 12.39
CA GLN A 161 26.00 1.40 12.08
C GLN A 161 24.91 2.43 12.43
N VAL A 162 25.04 3.65 11.89
CA VAL A 162 24.11 4.75 12.15
C VAL A 162 22.94 4.66 11.17
N PRO A 163 21.66 4.69 11.62
CA PRO A 163 20.50 4.46 10.76
C PRO A 163 20.15 5.70 9.92
N VAL A 164 20.91 5.96 8.86
CA VAL A 164 20.82 7.20 8.05
C VAL A 164 20.95 6.96 6.54
N ALA A 165 20.84 5.72 6.05
CA ALA A 165 20.82 5.50 4.61
C ALA A 165 19.51 6.06 4.00
N ASP A 166 19.63 6.83 2.91
CA ASP A 166 18.47 7.46 2.25
C ASP A 166 17.65 6.47 1.42
N CYS A 167 18.27 5.42 0.89
CA CYS A 167 17.61 4.36 0.13
C CYS A 167 18.15 2.97 0.49
N ALA A 168 17.34 1.96 0.21
CA ALA A 168 17.75 0.55 0.28
C ALA A 168 18.17 0.08 -1.12
N VAL A 169 19.15 -0.83 -1.17
CA VAL A 169 19.64 -1.43 -2.42
C VAL A 169 19.78 -2.94 -2.25
N THR A 170 19.24 -3.69 -3.20
CA THR A 170 19.33 -5.15 -3.28
C THR A 170 20.04 -5.57 -4.57
N LEU A 171 20.69 -6.73 -4.53
CA LEU A 171 21.21 -7.44 -5.69
C LEU A 171 20.08 -8.27 -6.33
N ALA A 172 20.06 -8.31 -7.65
CA ALA A 172 19.08 -9.09 -8.41
C ALA A 172 19.37 -10.60 -8.33
N ASP A 173 20.65 -10.99 -8.20
CA ASP A 173 21.08 -12.38 -8.06
C ASP A 173 22.45 -12.49 -7.33
N PHE A 174 22.95 -13.73 -7.19
CA PHE A 174 24.24 -14.03 -6.57
C PHE A 174 25.44 -14.00 -7.52
N LYS A 175 25.25 -13.58 -8.79
CA LYS A 175 26.28 -13.68 -9.84
C LYS A 175 26.77 -12.32 -10.30
N GLY A 176 25.83 -11.41 -10.55
CA GLY A 176 26.09 -10.08 -11.07
C GLY A 176 26.06 -9.01 -9.99
N PHE A 177 26.16 -7.77 -10.44
CA PHE A 177 26.00 -6.58 -9.61
C PHE A 177 24.77 -5.77 -9.98
N ALA A 178 23.91 -6.27 -10.88
CA ALA A 178 22.61 -5.67 -11.14
C ALA A 178 21.73 -5.77 -9.90
N GLY A 179 20.74 -4.89 -9.79
CA GLY A 179 19.93 -4.82 -8.59
C GLY A 179 18.76 -3.85 -8.65
N GLU A 180 18.23 -3.52 -7.49
CA GLU A 180 17.10 -2.62 -7.32
C GLU A 180 17.37 -1.62 -6.20
N ALA A 181 16.90 -0.38 -6.38
CA ALA A 181 16.89 0.65 -5.35
C ALA A 181 15.46 0.96 -4.91
N MET A 182 15.28 1.23 -3.62
CA MET A 182 14.01 1.59 -3.01
C MET A 182 14.17 2.80 -2.10
N SER A 183 13.26 3.77 -2.20
CA SER A 183 13.17 4.90 -1.28
C SER A 183 11.72 5.19 -0.91
N MET A 184 11.55 6.08 0.07
CA MET A 184 10.25 6.68 0.36
C MET A 184 10.37 8.20 0.48
N GLY A 185 9.26 8.88 0.22
CA GLY A 185 9.11 10.32 0.44
C GLY A 185 7.70 10.65 0.92
N GLU A 186 7.63 11.55 1.89
CA GLU A 186 6.37 12.02 2.47
C GLU A 186 6.54 13.41 3.08
N ARG A 187 5.50 14.24 2.99
CA ARG A 187 5.51 15.53 3.69
C ARG A 187 4.12 15.89 4.18
N THR A 188 3.50 14.93 4.88
CA THR A 188 2.08 15.00 5.24
C THR A 188 1.67 16.27 6.01
N PRO A 189 2.48 16.86 6.93
CA PRO A 189 2.10 18.09 7.62
C PRO A 189 1.96 19.30 6.69
N LEU A 190 2.68 19.32 5.56
CA LEU A 190 2.61 20.42 4.59
C LEU A 190 1.21 20.52 3.98
N ALA A 191 0.44 19.43 3.93
CA ALA A 191 -0.93 19.43 3.44
C ALA A 191 -1.90 20.23 4.31
N ALA A 192 -1.52 20.54 5.56
CA ALA A 192 -2.26 21.49 6.38
C ALA A 192 -2.30 22.86 5.69
N LEU A 193 -1.19 23.28 5.07
CA LEU A 193 -1.02 24.56 4.39
C LEU A 193 -1.34 24.49 2.89
N ASP A 194 -0.71 23.56 2.18
CA ASP A 194 -0.82 23.39 0.73
C ASP A 194 -0.68 21.89 0.38
N ALA A 195 -1.83 21.25 0.11
CA ALA A 195 -1.88 19.83 -0.24
C ALA A 195 -1.20 19.52 -1.59
N PRO A 196 -1.42 20.28 -2.68
CA PRO A 196 -0.61 20.12 -3.90
C PRO A 196 0.91 20.19 -3.66
N ALA A 197 1.38 21.11 -2.81
CA ALA A 197 2.80 21.19 -2.46
C ALA A 197 3.26 19.96 -1.66
N SER A 198 2.46 19.45 -0.73
CA SER A 198 2.79 18.20 -0.01
C SER A 198 2.98 17.03 -0.97
N GLY A 199 2.11 16.91 -1.97
CA GLY A 199 2.22 15.87 -3.00
C GLY A 199 3.50 15.98 -3.83
N ARG A 200 3.84 17.21 -4.28
CA ARG A 200 5.08 17.47 -5.01
C ARG A 200 6.32 17.16 -4.16
N MET A 201 6.32 17.55 -2.90
CA MET A 201 7.42 17.29 -1.97
C MET A 201 7.60 15.80 -1.69
N ALA A 202 6.52 15.03 -1.56
CA ALA A 202 6.60 13.58 -1.38
C ALA A 202 7.27 12.89 -2.58
N VAL A 203 6.92 13.29 -3.81
CA VAL A 203 7.58 12.80 -5.03
C VAL A 203 9.04 13.22 -5.08
N ALA A 204 9.33 14.50 -4.81
CA ALA A 204 10.68 15.04 -4.84
C ALA A 204 11.59 14.33 -3.83
N GLU A 205 11.12 14.14 -2.59
CA GLU A 205 11.89 13.46 -1.54
C GLU A 205 12.19 12.01 -1.89
N ALA A 206 11.20 11.26 -2.41
CA ALA A 206 11.44 9.89 -2.85
C ALA A 206 12.54 9.84 -3.92
N ILE A 207 12.54 10.77 -4.88
CA ILE A 207 13.56 10.85 -5.92
C ILE A 207 14.92 11.26 -5.32
N THR A 208 14.98 12.30 -4.49
CA THR A 208 16.24 12.76 -3.89
C THR A 208 16.88 11.70 -3.01
N ASN A 209 16.07 10.91 -2.29
CA ASN A 209 16.54 9.76 -1.53
C ASN A 209 17.12 8.66 -2.44
N LEU A 210 16.52 8.40 -3.62
CA LEU A 210 17.06 7.45 -4.60
C LEU A 210 18.39 7.90 -5.22
N LEU A 211 18.70 9.20 -5.22
CA LEU A 211 19.98 9.70 -5.75
C LEU A 211 21.20 9.22 -4.97
N ALA A 212 21.01 8.60 -3.80
CA ALA A 212 22.05 7.88 -3.07
C ALA A 212 22.44 6.53 -3.72
N ALA A 213 21.76 6.13 -4.80
CA ALA A 213 22.07 4.98 -5.64
C ALA A 213 22.28 5.42 -7.11
N PRO A 214 22.99 4.62 -7.95
CA PRO A 214 23.29 4.97 -9.34
C PRO A 214 22.07 4.76 -10.26
N ILE A 215 21.01 5.54 -10.04
CA ILE A 215 19.76 5.44 -10.77
C ILE A 215 19.76 6.27 -12.06
N ASP A 216 19.01 5.79 -13.06
CA ASP A 216 18.55 6.61 -14.18
C ASP A 216 17.09 7.05 -13.92
N LEU A 217 16.83 8.36 -13.94
CA LEU A 217 15.48 8.89 -13.64
C LEU A 217 14.34 8.24 -14.45
N PRO A 218 14.48 7.98 -15.78
CA PRO A 218 13.42 7.32 -16.56
C PRO A 218 13.08 5.89 -16.11
N ARG A 219 13.99 5.22 -15.38
CA ARG A 219 13.77 3.88 -14.82
C ARG A 219 12.99 3.92 -13.51
N VAL A 220 12.85 5.09 -12.89
CA VAL A 220 12.10 5.25 -11.64
C VAL A 220 10.62 4.95 -11.89
N LYS A 221 10.05 4.13 -11.01
CA LYS A 221 8.62 3.82 -10.91
C LYS A 221 8.16 4.14 -9.51
N LEU A 222 6.99 4.75 -9.39
CA LEU A 222 6.46 5.17 -8.09
C LEU A 222 5.22 4.35 -7.71
N SER A 223 5.09 4.06 -6.42
CA SER A 223 3.82 3.75 -5.80
C SER A 223 3.26 5.02 -5.15
N ALA A 224 2.00 5.35 -5.38
CA ALA A 224 1.32 6.45 -4.71
C ALA A 224 0.23 5.94 -3.77
N ASN A 225 0.42 6.12 -2.47
CA ASN A 225 -0.56 5.73 -1.44
C ASN A 225 -1.23 6.97 -0.86
N TRP A 226 -2.54 7.07 -1.06
CA TRP A 226 -3.34 8.26 -0.75
C TRP A 226 -4.17 8.06 0.51
N MET A 227 -3.82 8.77 1.58
CA MET A 227 -4.62 8.83 2.80
C MET A 227 -5.36 10.16 2.84
N ALA A 228 -6.68 10.14 3.02
CA ALA A 228 -7.49 11.35 3.14
C ALA A 228 -8.70 11.11 4.04
N ALA A 229 -9.24 12.18 4.61
CA ALA A 229 -10.52 12.13 5.32
C ALA A 229 -11.65 12.60 4.41
N CYS A 230 -12.01 11.79 3.42
CA CYS A 230 -13.02 12.18 2.44
C CYS A 230 -14.37 12.51 3.09
N GLY A 231 -15.00 13.57 2.60
CA GLY A 231 -16.20 14.18 3.16
C GLY A 231 -15.93 15.22 4.25
N GLU A 232 -14.70 15.34 4.76
CA GLU A 232 -14.33 16.48 5.63
C GLU A 232 -14.18 17.77 4.80
N PRO A 233 -14.56 18.94 5.35
CA PRO A 233 -14.51 20.20 4.62
C PRO A 233 -13.13 20.49 4.00
N GLY A 234 -13.10 20.57 2.67
CA GLY A 234 -11.90 20.90 1.88
C GLY A 234 -10.99 19.72 1.52
N GLU A 235 -11.09 18.57 2.21
CA GLU A 235 -10.18 17.43 1.99
C GLU A 235 -10.41 16.76 0.63
N ASP A 236 -11.65 16.66 0.14
CA ASP A 236 -11.95 16.11 -1.19
C ASP A 236 -11.36 16.97 -2.32
N ALA A 237 -11.51 18.29 -2.24
CA ALA A 237 -10.96 19.23 -3.22
C ALA A 237 -9.42 19.25 -3.16
N ALA A 238 -8.86 19.19 -1.95
CA ALA A 238 -7.42 19.09 -1.73
C ALA A 238 -6.85 17.80 -2.32
N LEU A 239 -7.52 16.65 -2.13
CA LEU A 239 -7.10 15.37 -2.69
C LEU A 239 -7.07 15.44 -4.22
N TYR A 240 -8.14 15.93 -4.84
CA TYR A 240 -8.21 16.08 -6.29
C TYR A 240 -7.09 16.97 -6.84
N ALA A 241 -6.87 18.14 -6.22
CA ALA A 241 -5.81 19.07 -6.62
C ALA A 241 -4.41 18.45 -6.45
N THR A 242 -4.20 17.65 -5.40
CA THR A 242 -2.91 16.98 -5.15
C THR A 242 -2.65 15.87 -6.15
N VAL A 243 -3.66 15.02 -6.44
CA VAL A 243 -3.59 13.99 -7.49
C VAL A 243 -3.30 14.62 -8.84
N LYS A 244 -3.95 15.74 -9.18
CA LYS A 244 -3.67 16.47 -10.42
C LYS A 244 -2.23 16.98 -10.46
N ALA A 245 -1.76 17.67 -9.41
CA ALA A 245 -0.41 18.22 -9.36
C ALA A 245 0.68 17.14 -9.50
N VAL A 246 0.44 15.95 -8.97
CA VAL A 246 1.37 14.83 -9.07
C VAL A 246 1.23 14.11 -10.42
N GLY A 247 0.03 13.62 -10.74
CA GLY A 247 -0.22 12.71 -11.86
C GLY A 247 -0.40 13.36 -13.22
N MET A 248 -0.79 14.64 -13.27
CA MET A 248 -1.02 15.37 -14.53
C MET A 248 0.04 16.43 -14.82
N GLU A 249 0.86 16.79 -13.84
CA GLU A 249 1.83 17.88 -13.95
C GLU A 249 3.26 17.40 -13.64
N LEU A 250 3.60 17.13 -12.37
CA LEU A 250 4.97 16.84 -11.96
C LEU A 250 5.53 15.52 -12.53
N CYS A 251 4.86 14.39 -12.32
CA CYS A 251 5.36 13.09 -12.78
C CYS A 251 5.47 13.01 -14.31
N PRO A 252 4.47 13.47 -15.10
CA PRO A 252 4.63 13.58 -16.55
C PRO A 252 5.81 14.47 -16.97
N ALA A 253 6.01 15.63 -16.33
CA ALA A 253 7.12 16.52 -16.65
C ALA A 253 8.50 15.88 -16.35
N LEU A 254 8.58 15.01 -15.35
CA LEU A 254 9.79 14.25 -15.01
C LEU A 254 9.96 12.95 -15.83
N GLY A 255 8.96 12.56 -16.63
CA GLY A 255 8.97 11.29 -17.35
C GLY A 255 8.84 10.06 -16.44
N ILE A 256 8.26 10.23 -15.25
CA ILE A 256 8.13 9.18 -14.24
C ILE A 256 6.68 8.68 -14.21
N SER A 257 6.51 7.36 -14.13
CA SER A 257 5.19 6.73 -14.07
C SER A 257 4.84 6.27 -12.66
N ILE A 258 3.54 6.31 -12.34
CA ILE A 258 2.95 5.75 -11.12
C ILE A 258 2.12 4.50 -11.52
N PRO A 259 2.74 3.33 -11.73
CA PRO A 259 2.02 2.14 -12.19
C PRO A 259 1.16 1.46 -11.11
N VAL A 260 1.35 1.81 -9.84
CA VAL A 260 0.66 1.18 -8.71
C VAL A 260 0.32 2.22 -7.65
N GLY A 261 -0.73 1.95 -6.88
CA GLY A 261 -1.15 2.79 -5.78
C GLY A 261 -2.32 2.19 -5.04
N LYS A 262 -2.67 2.82 -3.92
CA LYS A 262 -3.82 2.47 -3.09
C LYS A 262 -4.35 3.72 -2.40
N ASP A 263 -5.58 3.65 -1.93
CA ASP A 263 -6.21 4.72 -1.17
C ASP A 263 -6.84 4.23 0.14
N SER A 264 -6.88 5.14 1.12
CA SER A 264 -7.60 5.02 2.38
C SER A 264 -8.28 6.35 2.68
N LEU A 265 -9.61 6.39 2.51
CA LEU A 265 -10.38 7.63 2.39
C LEU A 265 -11.18 8.01 3.64
N SER A 266 -10.95 7.35 4.77
CA SER A 266 -11.67 7.56 6.03
C SER A 266 -10.76 7.95 7.19
N MET A 267 -9.69 8.72 6.93
CA MET A 267 -8.63 9.05 7.90
C MET A 267 -9.04 10.10 8.95
N ARG A 268 -10.11 9.81 9.70
CA ARG A 268 -10.62 10.59 10.82
C ARG A 268 -11.07 9.68 11.96
N THR A 269 -11.00 10.20 13.18
CA THR A 269 -11.52 9.53 14.39
C THR A 269 -12.40 10.50 15.16
N GLN A 270 -13.57 10.02 15.60
CA GLN A 270 -14.55 10.80 16.35
C GLN A 270 -14.89 10.06 17.64
N TRP A 271 -15.02 10.79 18.74
CA TRP A 271 -15.41 10.24 20.04
C TRP A 271 -16.08 11.30 20.91
N LYS A 272 -16.71 10.85 22.01
CA LYS A 272 -17.24 11.74 23.04
C LYS A 272 -16.31 11.76 24.24
N ASP A 273 -15.98 12.94 24.73
CA ASP A 273 -15.19 13.13 25.93
C ASP A 273 -15.90 14.12 26.86
N ALA A 274 -16.27 13.66 28.07
CA ALA A 274 -17.05 14.42 29.05
C ALA A 274 -18.29 15.13 28.44
N GLY A 275 -18.99 14.47 27.51
CA GLY A 275 -20.16 15.03 26.82
C GLY A 275 -19.86 15.97 25.66
N THR A 276 -18.59 16.21 25.35
CA THR A 276 -18.16 17.02 24.19
C THR A 276 -17.77 16.11 23.03
N ASP A 277 -18.31 16.37 21.84
CA ASP A 277 -17.88 15.70 20.62
C ASP A 277 -16.47 16.17 20.23
N LYS A 278 -15.54 15.21 20.09
CA LYS A 278 -14.16 15.45 19.65
C LYS A 278 -13.90 14.74 18.33
N LYS A 279 -13.02 15.33 17.54
CA LYS A 279 -12.60 14.80 16.24
C LYS A 279 -11.13 15.10 15.99
N VAL A 280 -10.41 14.09 15.50
CA VAL A 280 -9.06 14.24 14.92
C VAL A 280 -9.14 13.81 13.47
N THR A 281 -8.65 14.67 12.59
CA THR A 281 -8.71 14.49 11.14
C THR A 281 -7.29 14.58 10.59
N SER A 282 -6.90 13.59 9.79
CA SER A 282 -5.66 13.67 9.01
C SER A 282 -5.92 14.49 7.75
N HIS A 283 -4.98 15.36 7.39
CA HIS A 283 -4.98 15.99 6.07
C HIS A 283 -4.60 15.00 4.98
N VAL A 284 -4.85 15.36 3.71
CA VAL A 284 -4.35 14.65 2.54
C VAL A 284 -2.88 14.28 2.73
N SER A 285 -2.62 12.99 2.78
CA SER A 285 -1.34 12.41 3.12
C SER A 285 -0.92 11.48 1.99
N LEU A 286 -0.03 11.96 1.14
CA LEU A 286 0.58 11.16 0.09
C LEU A 286 1.90 10.57 0.60
N PHE A 287 2.01 9.25 0.48
CA PHE A 287 3.26 8.51 0.70
C PHE A 287 3.70 7.94 -0.64
N VAL A 288 4.89 8.34 -1.07
CA VAL A 288 5.49 7.88 -2.32
C VAL A 288 6.57 6.88 -2.01
N SER A 289 6.50 5.70 -2.61
CA SER A 289 7.62 4.76 -2.64
C SER A 289 8.24 4.78 -4.04
N GLY A 290 9.53 5.02 -4.12
CA GLY A 290 10.28 5.03 -5.38
C GLY A 290 11.05 3.73 -5.57
N PHE A 291 11.01 3.20 -6.79
CA PHE A 291 11.69 1.96 -7.18
C PHE A 291 12.47 2.20 -8.47
N ALA A 292 13.70 1.69 -8.55
CA ALA A 292 14.50 1.75 -9.78
C ALA A 292 15.31 0.46 -9.94
N THR A 293 15.51 0.04 -11.19
CA THR A 293 16.46 -1.03 -11.52
C THR A 293 17.85 -0.43 -11.75
N LEU A 294 18.88 -1.11 -11.25
CA LEU A 294 20.28 -0.72 -11.32
C LEU A 294 21.03 -1.70 -12.22
N GLN A 295 21.91 -1.19 -13.08
CA GLN A 295 22.83 -2.04 -13.85
C GLN A 295 24.00 -2.54 -13.00
N ASP A 296 24.46 -1.71 -12.06
CA ASP A 296 25.49 -2.04 -11.08
C ASP A 296 25.18 -1.33 -9.75
N VAL A 297 25.06 -2.07 -8.65
CA VAL A 297 24.77 -1.51 -7.31
C VAL A 297 25.95 -0.74 -6.72
N ARG A 298 27.16 -0.89 -7.26
CA ARG A 298 28.40 -0.35 -6.67
C ARG A 298 28.69 1.10 -7.07
N GLY A 299 27.98 1.62 -8.09
CA GLY A 299 28.24 2.93 -8.69
C GLY A 299 29.16 2.86 -9.90
#